data_AF-A0A2R4C9Q9-F1
#
_entry.id   AF-A0A2R4C9Q9-F1
#
_cell.length_a   1.000
_cell.length_b   1.000
_cell.length_c   1.000
_cell.angle_alpha   90.00
_cell.angle_beta   90.00
_cell.angle_gamma   90.00
#
_symmetry.space_group_name_H-M   'P 1'
#
loop_
_entity.id
_entity.type
_entity.pdbx_description
1 polymer ?
#
loop_
_entity_poly.entity_id
_entity_poly.type
_entity_poly.pdbx_seq_one_letter_code
_entity_poly.pdbx_strand_id
1 'polypeptide(L)' 'MNARWLAAACLPVLLCGCLEVDQHPGWKEGQYAGKRDNRHFQTRFHGDRFSWLAALMNRNDKQNEYNRANP' A
#
# COMPACT_ATOMS: atom_id res chain seq x y z
N MET A 1 32.91 -7.09 37.53
CA MET A 1 32.33 -6.58 36.26
C MET A 1 31.75 -5.20 36.53
N ASN A 2 32.24 -4.16 35.85
CA ASN A 2 31.85 -2.78 36.14
C ASN A 2 30.48 -2.46 35.52
N ALA A 3 29.63 -1.73 36.26
CA ALA A 3 28.26 -1.38 35.84
C ALA A 3 28.18 -0.70 34.45
N ARG A 4 29.24 -0.02 34.03
CA ARG A 4 29.37 0.62 32.70
C ARG A 4 29.37 -0.39 31.55
N TRP A 5 29.96 -1.58 31.77
CA TRP A 5 29.98 -2.66 30.78
C TRP A 5 28.63 -3.36 30.67
N LEU A 6 27.91 -3.49 31.78
CA LEU A 6 26.53 -4.01 31.78
C LEU A 6 25.58 -3.07 31.02
N ALA A 7 25.69 -1.76 31.25
CA ALA A 7 24.90 -0.76 30.54
C ALA A 7 25.18 -0.75 29.02
N ALA A 8 26.45 -0.87 28.62
CA ALA A 8 26.83 -0.94 27.21
C ALA A 8 26.31 -2.21 26.51
N ALA A 9 26.28 -3.35 27.21
CA ALA A 9 25.78 -4.61 26.68
C ALA A 9 24.24 -4.67 26.57
N CYS A 10 23.50 -3.98 27.44
CA CYS A 10 22.04 -3.97 27.42
C CYS A 10 21.44 -3.07 26.32
N LEU A 11 22.17 -2.03 25.89
CA LEU A 11 21.68 -1.08 24.88
C LEU A 11 21.24 -1.71 23.54
N PRO A 12 22.02 -2.61 22.90
CA PRO A 12 21.57 -3.25 21.66
C PRO A 12 20.32 -4.10 21.88
N VAL A 13 20.23 -4.84 22.99
CA VAL A 13 19.06 -5.71 23.30
C VAL A 13 17.77 -4.89 23.40
N LEU A 14 17.84 -3.67 23.95
CA LEU A 14 16.70 -2.75 24.01
C LEU A 14 16.33 -2.16 22.65
N LEU A 15 17.28 -2.05 21.73
CA LEU A 15 17.07 -1.55 20.36
C LEU A 15 16.68 -2.66 19.37
N CYS A 16 16.83 -3.93 19.73
CA CYS A 16 16.45 -5.09 18.90
C CYS A 16 14.94 -5.35 18.84
N GLY A 17 14.13 -4.63 19.63
CA GLY A 17 12.67 -4.74 19.63
C GLY A 17 12.02 -4.00 18.45
N CYS A 18 12.44 -4.29 17.22
CA CYS A 18 11.95 -3.59 16.02
C CYS A 18 10.98 -4.46 15.22
N LEU A 19 9.71 -4.43 15.63
CA LEU A 19 8.56 -4.41 14.72
C LEU A 19 8.38 -5.59 13.75
N GLU A 20 8.86 -6.78 14.06
CA GLU A 20 8.58 -8.02 13.32
C GLU A 20 7.17 -8.55 13.66
N VAL A 21 6.16 -7.74 13.35
CA VAL A 21 4.77 -8.20 13.30
C VAL A 21 4.40 -8.25 11.82
N ASP A 22 3.67 -9.29 11.41
CA ASP A 22 3.16 -9.39 10.05
C ASP A 22 2.52 -8.06 9.63
N GLN A 23 3.18 -7.36 8.70
CA GLN A 23 2.76 -6.04 8.25
C GLN A 23 1.59 -6.11 7.26
N HIS A 24 1.19 -7.33 6.87
CA HIS A 24 -0.01 -7.56 6.09
C HIS A 24 -1.13 -8.07 7.00
N PRO A 25 -2.35 -7.52 6.89
CA PRO A 25 -3.49 -8.09 7.60
C PRO A 25 -3.75 -9.50 7.07
N GLY A 26 -3.85 -10.45 7.99
CA GLY A 26 -4.12 -11.84 7.66
C GLY A 26 -5.50 -12.05 7.03
N TRP A 27 -5.73 -13.26 6.54
CA TRP A 27 -7.05 -13.69 6.07
C TRP A 27 -7.87 -14.19 7.26
N LYS A 28 -9.08 -13.63 7.44
CA LYS A 28 -10.05 -14.11 8.43
C LYS A 28 -11.27 -14.59 7.68
N GLU A 29 -11.71 -15.82 7.94
CA GLU A 29 -12.93 -16.38 7.33
C GLU A 29 -12.92 -16.35 5.79
N GLY A 30 -11.74 -16.52 5.18
CA GLY A 30 -11.57 -16.45 3.73
C GLY A 30 -11.62 -15.05 3.12
N GLN A 31 -11.61 -14.00 3.95
CA GLN A 31 -11.60 -12.60 3.53
C GLN A 31 -10.34 -11.89 4.00
N TYR A 32 -9.85 -10.95 3.20
CA TYR A 32 -8.76 -10.06 3.57
C TYR A 32 -9.21 -9.14 4.72
N ALA A 33 -8.58 -9.27 5.90
CA ALA A 33 -8.98 -8.53 7.10
C ALA A 33 -8.38 -7.11 7.18
N GLY A 34 -7.94 -6.55 6.05
CA GLY A 34 -7.40 -5.20 5.97
C GLY A 34 -8.47 -4.13 5.84
N LYS A 35 -8.06 -2.87 6.04
CA LYS A 35 -8.91 -1.72 5.73
C LYS A 35 -9.26 -1.75 4.24
N ARG A 36 -10.54 -1.58 3.93
CA ARG A 36 -10.99 -1.49 2.54
C ARG A 36 -10.49 -0.17 1.93
N ASP A 37 -9.73 -0.26 0.85
CA ASP A 37 -9.27 0.92 0.13
C ASP A 37 -10.41 1.58 -0.64
N ASN A 38 -10.39 2.91 -0.63
CA ASN A 38 -11.31 3.69 -1.44
C ASN A 38 -10.94 3.53 -2.91
N ARG A 39 -11.93 3.17 -3.73
CA ARG A 39 -11.79 3.12 -5.19
C ARG A 39 -11.65 4.54 -5.73
N HIS A 40 -10.97 4.70 -6.87
CA HIS A 40 -10.77 6.04 -7.45
C HIS A 40 -12.07 6.79 -7.73
N PHE A 41 -13.15 6.10 -8.15
CA PHE A 41 -14.43 6.75 -8.35
C PHE A 41 -15.00 7.35 -7.05
N GLN A 42 -14.69 6.77 -5.89
CA GLN A 42 -15.20 7.24 -4.60
C GLN A 42 -14.50 8.52 -4.12
N THR A 43 -13.22 8.70 -4.47
CA THR A 43 -12.41 9.83 -3.96
C THR A 43 -12.19 10.94 -4.97
N ARG A 44 -12.04 10.61 -6.26
CA ARG A 44 -11.69 11.58 -7.32
C ARG A 44 -12.87 11.93 -8.22
N PHE A 45 -13.90 11.09 -8.24
CA PHE A 45 -15.10 11.28 -9.06
C PHE A 45 -16.36 11.38 -8.18
N HIS A 46 -16.21 11.57 -6.86
CA HIS A 46 -17.31 11.81 -5.92
C HIS A 46 -18.46 10.79 -6.00
N GLY A 47 -18.15 9.53 -6.29
CA GLY A 47 -19.13 8.46 -6.44
C GLY A 47 -19.63 8.23 -7.87
N ASP A 48 -19.34 9.13 -8.81
CA ASP A 48 -19.72 8.99 -10.21
C ASP A 48 -18.86 7.94 -10.92
N ARG A 49 -19.48 6.78 -11.15
CA ARG A 49 -18.85 5.67 -11.85
C ARG A 49 -18.73 5.92 -13.35
N PHE A 50 -19.66 6.64 -13.97
CA PHE A 50 -19.65 6.86 -15.42
C PHE A 50 -18.54 7.83 -15.80
N SER A 51 -18.37 8.93 -15.06
CA SER A 51 -17.25 9.84 -15.27
C SER A 51 -15.89 9.16 -15.04
N TRP A 52 -15.79 8.29 -14.02
CA TRP A 52 -14.59 7.50 -13.81
C TRP A 52 -14.28 6.54 -14.96
N LEU A 53 -15.30 5.84 -15.47
CA LEU A 53 -15.15 4.92 -16.61
C LEU A 53 -14.73 5.66 -17.88
N ALA A 54 -15.34 6.82 -18.17
CA ALA A 54 -14.96 7.64 -19.31
C ALA A 54 -13.49 8.09 -19.22
N ALA A 55 -13.05 8.53 -18.04
CA ALA A 55 -11.65 8.90 -17.80
C ALA A 55 -10.68 7.72 -18.00
N LEU A 56 -11.08 6.53 -17.54
CA LEU A 56 -10.29 5.30 -17.70
C LEU A 56 -10.18 4.90 -19.18
N MET A 57 -11.28 4.92 -19.93
CA MET A 57 -11.30 4.61 -21.36
C MET A 57 -10.40 5.57 -22.14
N ASN A 58 -10.57 6.89 -21.94
CA ASN A 58 -9.74 7.91 -22.57
C ASN A 58 -8.25 7.76 -22.22
N ARG A 59 -7.90 7.34 -20.99
CA ARG A 59 -6.51 7.02 -20.63
C ARG A 59 -6.00 5.83 -21.44
N ASN A 60 -6.78 4.76 -21.52
CA ASN A 60 -6.37 3.55 -22.25
C ASN A 60 -6.15 3.84 -23.74
N ASP A 61 -7.04 4.62 -24.35
CA ASP A 61 -6.91 5.01 -25.76
C ASP A 61 -5.63 5.81 -26.02
N LYS A 62 -5.30 6.74 -25.13
CA LYS A 62 -4.09 7.57 -25.21
C LYS A 62 -2.81 6.83 -24.89
N GLN A 63 -2.88 5.71 -24.18
CA GLN A 63 -1.72 4.86 -23.86
C GLN A 63 -1.56 3.70 -24.82
N ASN A 64 -2.50 3.50 -25.75
CA ASN A 64 -2.41 2.47 -26.74
C ASN A 64 -1.34 2.82 -27.78
N GLU A 65 -0.19 2.16 -27.69
CA GLU A 65 0.94 2.40 -28.59
C GLU A 65 0.60 2.06 -30.05
N TYR A 66 -0.30 1.11 -30.31
CA TYR A 66 -0.78 0.82 -31.67
C TYR A 66 -1.48 2.03 -32.30
N ASN A 67 -2.21 2.81 -31.50
CA ASN A 67 -2.85 4.04 -31.97
C ASN A 67 -1.85 5.21 -32.07
N ARG A 68 -0.77 5.20 -31.28
CA ARG A 68 0.25 6.27 -31.25
C ARG A 68 1.31 6.12 -32.34
N ALA A 69 1.64 4.88 -32.69
CA ALA A 69 2.68 4.54 -33.67
C ALA A 69 2.13 4.31 -35.09
N ASN A 70 0.83 4.55 -35.31
CA ASN A 70 0.27 4.54 -36.65
C ASN A 70 0.80 5.77 -37.41
N PRO A 71 1.40 5.60 -38.59
CA PRO A 71 2.04 6.68 -39.35
C PRO A 71 1.07 7.74 -39.87
#